data_AF-A0A3S0DL78-F1
#
_entry.id   AF-A0A3S0DL78-F1
#
_cell.length_a   1.000
_cell.length_b   1.000
_cell.length_c   1.000
_cell.angle_alpha   90.00
_cell.angle_beta   90.00
_cell.angle_gamma   90.00
#
_symmetry.space_group_name_H-M   'P 1'
#
loop_
_entity.id
_entity.type
_entity.pdbx_description
1 polymer ?
#
loop_
_entity_poly.entity_id
_entity_poly.type
_entity_poly.pdbx_seq_one_letter_code
_entity_poly.pdbx_strand_id
1 'polypeptide(L)'
;MPSWDFTIDCAQDFTPNVDVERQATTTGDYEAYSGITAVTMHLAATQGGSAIDASLSKSASERSATPGRIHATFDVADLQTYLLPTYRNKTVWLVLTKSGEMVGKSLACLVTKNGV
;
A
#
# COMPACT_ATOMS: atom_id res chain seq x y z
N MET A 1 -0.98 4.29 17.36
CA MET A 1 -0.31 3.60 16.24
C MET A 1 0.61 4.61 15.59
N PRO A 2 1.89 4.30 15.33
CA PRO A 2 2.73 5.19 14.52
C PRO A 2 2.04 5.38 13.17
N SER A 3 1.83 6.64 12.75
CA SER A 3 1.34 6.91 11.40
C SER A 3 2.48 6.57 10.44
N TRP A 4 2.27 5.58 9.59
CA TRP A 4 3.19 5.25 8.51
C TRP A 4 2.87 6.18 7.35
N ASP A 5 3.50 7.35 7.39
CA ASP A 5 3.32 8.39 6.37
C ASP A 5 4.52 8.37 5.42
N PHE A 6 4.26 8.40 4.11
CA PHE A 6 5.32 8.45 3.10
C PHE A 6 4.91 9.33 1.90
N THR A 7 5.86 9.58 1.00
CA THR A 7 5.63 10.36 -0.23
C THR A 7 5.54 9.45 -1.45
N ILE A 8 4.57 9.71 -2.33
CA ILE A 8 4.48 9.12 -3.65
C ILE A 8 5.11 10.11 -4.63
N ASP A 9 6.11 9.64 -5.35
CA ASP A 9 6.68 10.32 -6.51
C ASP A 9 6.02 9.80 -7.79
N CYS A 10 5.30 10.67 -8.49
CA CYS A 10 4.63 10.32 -9.74
C CYS A 10 5.55 10.43 -10.98
N ALA A 11 6.85 10.71 -10.81
CA ALA A 11 7.83 10.71 -11.90
C ALA A 11 8.53 9.35 -12.10
N GLN A 12 8.30 8.39 -11.21
CA GLN A 12 8.87 7.05 -11.26
C GLN A 12 7.86 6.00 -10.81
N ASP A 13 8.20 4.73 -10.98
CA ASP A 13 7.42 3.64 -10.43
C ASP A 13 7.42 3.72 -8.91
N PHE A 14 6.26 3.44 -8.31
CA PHE A 14 6.10 3.46 -6.87
C PHE A 14 5.95 2.03 -6.35
N THR A 15 6.91 1.56 -5.55
CA THR A 15 6.88 0.23 -4.93
C THR A 15 6.86 0.35 -3.41
N PRO A 16 5.69 0.50 -2.77
CA PRO A 16 5.58 0.46 -1.33
C PRO A 16 6.01 -0.91 -0.81
N ASN A 17 6.67 -0.88 0.33
CA ASN A 17 7.00 -2.08 1.08
C ASN A 17 6.32 -1.97 2.43
N VAL A 18 5.47 -2.94 2.76
CA VAL A 18 4.67 -2.92 3.98
C VAL A 18 4.93 -4.20 4.76
N ASP A 19 5.33 -4.04 6.01
CA ASP A 19 5.46 -5.14 6.94
C ASP A 19 4.08 -5.50 7.50
N VAL A 20 3.73 -6.77 7.40
CA VAL A 20 2.47 -7.32 7.88
C VAL A 20 2.77 -8.25 9.03
N GLU A 21 2.24 -7.88 10.19
CA GLU A 21 2.32 -8.68 11.39
C GLU A 21 0.97 -9.34 11.68
N ARG A 22 1.03 -10.55 12.25
CA ARG A 22 -0.11 -11.25 12.83
C ARG A 22 0.18 -11.56 14.29
N GLN A 23 -0.86 -11.69 15.09
CA GLN A 23 -0.70 -12.19 16.44
C GLN A 23 -0.55 -13.71 16.41
N ALA A 24 0.54 -14.24 16.98
CA ALA A 24 0.75 -15.66 17.16
C ALA A 24 -0.29 -16.22 18.15
N THR A 25 -1.00 -17.29 17.76
CA THR A 25 -2.06 -17.88 18.58
C THR A 25 -1.55 -18.48 19.88
N THR A 26 -0.31 -18.95 19.90
CA THR A 26 0.28 -19.66 21.04
C THR A 26 0.94 -18.74 22.07
N THR A 27 1.66 -17.71 21.62
CA THR A 27 2.38 -16.79 22.52
C THR A 27 1.66 -15.47 22.74
N GLY A 28 0.76 -15.09 21.83
CA GLY A 28 0.10 -13.78 21.83
C GLY A 28 0.97 -12.64 21.30
N ASP A 29 2.21 -12.91 20.87
CA ASP A 29 3.12 -11.91 20.32
C ASP A 29 2.76 -11.55 18.87
N TYR A 30 3.07 -10.33 18.45
CA TYR A 30 2.99 -9.96 17.03
C TYR A 30 4.26 -10.43 16.31
N GLU A 31 4.08 -11.27 15.30
CA GLU A 31 5.15 -11.84 14.48
C GLU A 31 4.92 -11.52 12.99
N ALA A 32 6.00 -11.56 12.21
CA ALA A 32 5.92 -11.42 10.76
C ALA A 32 4.97 -12.47 10.17
N TYR A 33 3.96 -12.02 9.42
CA TYR A 33 3.00 -12.90 8.78
C TYR A 33 3.58 -13.49 7.49
N SER A 34 4.41 -14.52 7.64
CA SER A 34 5.00 -15.25 6.52
C SER A 34 3.98 -16.04 5.69
N GLY A 35 4.19 -16.14 4.37
CA GLY A 35 3.36 -16.94 3.47
C GLY A 35 2.02 -16.28 3.14
N ILE A 36 1.93 -14.96 3.33
CA ILE A 36 0.71 -14.21 3.08
C ILE A 36 0.45 -14.10 1.57
N THR A 37 -0.73 -14.56 1.15
CA THR A 37 -1.20 -14.50 -0.24
C THR A 37 -2.53 -13.76 -0.36
N ALA A 38 -2.91 -13.43 -1.59
CA ALA A 38 -4.18 -12.77 -1.92
C ALA A 38 -4.41 -11.43 -1.19
N VAL A 39 -3.33 -10.68 -0.97
CA VAL A 39 -3.41 -9.29 -0.50
C VAL A 39 -3.45 -8.38 -1.72
N THR A 40 -4.39 -7.44 -1.73
CA THR A 40 -4.45 -6.37 -2.72
C THR A 40 -4.03 -5.06 -2.07
N MET A 41 -3.17 -4.32 -2.75
CA MET A 41 -2.81 -2.94 -2.43
C MET A 41 -3.48 -2.01 -3.41
N HIS A 42 -4.16 -0.97 -2.93
CA HIS A 42 -4.72 0.05 -3.80
C HIS A 42 -4.59 1.45 -3.22
N LEU A 43 -4.53 2.45 -4.11
CA LEU A 43 -4.52 3.85 -3.73
C LEU A 43 -5.95 4.40 -3.69
N ALA A 44 -6.36 4.91 -2.53
CA ALA A 44 -7.69 5.44 -2.26
C ALA A 44 -7.65 6.93 -1.91
N ALA A 45 -8.73 7.65 -2.23
CA ALA A 45 -8.88 9.06 -1.86
C ALA A 45 -9.17 9.25 -0.36
N THR A 46 -9.69 8.23 0.30
CA THR A 46 -10.07 8.23 1.72
C THR A 46 -9.48 7.03 2.44
N GLN A 47 -9.26 7.15 3.74
CA GLN A 47 -8.76 6.07 4.58
C GLN A 47 -9.73 4.88 4.54
N GLY A 48 -9.23 3.68 4.21
CA GLY A 48 -10.03 2.46 4.06
C GLY A 48 -11.01 2.47 2.87
N GLY A 49 -10.94 3.49 2.00
CA GLY A 49 -11.82 3.63 0.84
C GLY A 49 -11.49 2.68 -0.31
N SER A 50 -12.30 2.76 -1.37
CA SER A 50 -12.04 2.06 -2.63
C SER A 50 -10.89 2.69 -3.42
N ALA A 51 -10.33 1.92 -4.34
CA ALA A 51 -9.32 2.42 -5.28
C ALA A 51 -9.85 3.64 -6.07
N ILE A 52 -9.00 4.64 -6.25
CA ILE A 52 -9.27 5.83 -7.09
C ILE A 52 -9.55 5.40 -8.53
N ASP A 53 -8.82 4.41 -9.02
CA ASP A 53 -9.01 3.76 -10.32
C ASP A 53 -8.57 2.29 -10.22
N ALA A 54 -9.11 1.42 -11.08
CA ALA A 54 -8.74 0.01 -11.12
C ALA A 54 -7.24 -0.20 -11.42
N SER A 55 -6.62 0.68 -12.20
CA SER A 55 -5.19 0.65 -12.53
C SER A 55 -4.30 0.94 -11.31
N LEU A 56 -4.86 1.62 -10.30
CA LEU A 56 -4.23 1.88 -9.01
C LEU A 56 -4.57 0.81 -7.96
N SER A 57 -4.86 -0.41 -8.41
CA SER A 57 -5.07 -1.59 -7.58
C SER A 57 -4.20 -2.74 -8.09
N LYS A 58 -3.33 -3.28 -7.24
CA LYS A 58 -2.35 -4.30 -7.62
C LYS A 58 -2.33 -5.41 -6.57
N SER A 59 -2.24 -6.65 -7.03
CA SER A 59 -1.98 -7.79 -6.17
C SER A 59 -0.59 -7.66 -5.56
N ALA A 60 -0.49 -7.74 -4.25
CA ALA A 60 0.77 -7.70 -3.54
C ALA A 60 1.43 -9.08 -3.50
N SER A 61 2.76 -9.08 -3.55
CA SER A 61 3.59 -10.27 -3.40
C SER A 61 4.47 -10.13 -2.17
N GLU A 62 4.72 -11.24 -1.48
CA GLU A 62 5.68 -11.30 -0.38
C GLU A 62 7.13 -11.24 -0.92
N ARG A 63 8.01 -10.55 -0.20
CA ARG A 63 9.44 -10.49 -0.50
C ARG A 63 10.10 -11.80 -0.05
N SER A 64 10.70 -12.51 -1.01
CA SER A 64 11.32 -13.83 -0.77
C SER A 64 12.37 -13.87 0.35
N ALA A 65 13.12 -12.78 0.56
CA ALA A 65 14.16 -12.68 1.58
C ALA A 65 13.68 -12.05 2.89
N THR A 66 12.42 -11.64 3.00
CA THR A 66 11.90 -10.92 4.18
C THR A 66 10.44 -11.34 4.43
N PRO A 67 10.23 -12.45 5.15
CA PRO A 67 8.89 -12.94 5.46
C PRO A 67 8.03 -11.85 6.13
N GLY A 68 6.75 -11.81 5.80
CA GLY A 68 5.80 -10.78 6.28
C GLY A 68 5.92 -9.43 5.58
N ARG A 69 6.94 -9.19 4.75
CA ARG A 69 7.08 -7.94 4.00
C ARG A 69 6.50 -8.10 2.61
N ILE A 70 5.44 -7.36 2.30
CA ILE A 70 4.77 -7.39 1.01
C ILE A 70 5.04 -6.12 0.19
N HIS A 71 4.92 -6.25 -1.12
CA HIS A 71 5.10 -5.16 -2.08
C HIS A 71 4.22 -5.34 -3.30
N ALA A 72 3.90 -4.22 -3.95
CA ALA A 72 3.31 -4.16 -5.27
C ALA A 72 3.92 -2.96 -6.02
N THR A 73 4.05 -3.02 -7.33
CA THR A 73 4.57 -1.89 -8.12
C THR A 73 3.41 -1.19 -8.83
N PHE A 74 3.32 0.12 -8.64
CA PHE A 74 2.43 1.01 -9.36
C PHE A 74 3.21 1.71 -10.46
N ASP A 75 2.75 1.53 -11.70
CA ASP A 75 3.42 2.03 -12.88
C ASP A 75 3.32 3.56 -12.96
N VAL A 76 4.44 4.21 -13.32
CA VAL A 76 4.50 5.68 -13.46
C VAL A 76 3.40 6.25 -14.37
N ALA A 77 3.04 5.55 -15.44
CA ALA A 77 2.00 5.98 -16.38
C ALA A 77 0.61 6.04 -15.70
N ASP A 78 0.28 5.05 -14.88
CA ASP A 78 -0.99 5.00 -14.14
C ASP A 78 -1.03 6.10 -13.07
N LEU A 79 0.09 6.31 -12.36
CA LEU A 79 0.23 7.38 -11.37
C LEU A 79 0.04 8.77 -12.01
N GLN A 80 0.65 9.00 -13.17
CA GLN A 80 0.52 10.27 -13.89
C GLN A 80 -0.89 10.48 -14.48
N THR A 81 -1.55 9.40 -14.89
CA THR A 81 -2.88 9.46 -15.51
C THR A 81 -3.98 9.66 -14.47
N TYR A 82 -3.97 8.89 -13.39
CA TYR A 82 -5.10 8.80 -12.46
C TYR A 82 -4.87 9.53 -11.13
N LEU A 83 -3.62 9.64 -10.68
CA LEU A 83 -3.31 10.22 -9.37
C LEU A 83 -2.95 11.70 -9.46
N LEU A 84 -2.01 12.04 -10.34
CA LEU A 84 -1.44 13.39 -10.45
C LEU A 84 -2.46 14.50 -10.77
N PRO A 85 -3.41 14.34 -11.71
CA PRO A 85 -4.27 15.45 -12.13
C PRO A 85 -5.15 16.00 -11.00
N THR A 86 -5.57 15.14 -10.07
CA THR A 86 -6.56 15.47 -9.04
C THR A 86 -5.97 15.54 -7.64
N TYR A 87 -4.94 14.74 -7.36
CA TYR A 87 -4.43 14.53 -6.00
C TYR A 87 -3.05 15.12 -5.75
N ARG A 88 -2.47 15.86 -6.70
CA ARG A 88 -1.19 16.56 -6.47
C ARG A 88 -1.25 17.44 -5.21
N ASN A 89 -0.23 17.30 -4.36
CA ASN A 89 -0.10 17.97 -3.05
C ASN A 89 -1.23 17.63 -2.07
N LYS A 90 -1.95 16.53 -2.29
CA LYS A 90 -2.95 15.99 -1.37
C LYS A 90 -2.48 14.64 -0.83
N THR A 91 -3.02 14.29 0.33
CA THR A 91 -2.85 12.96 0.89
C THR A 91 -3.85 12.00 0.26
N VAL A 92 -3.32 10.88 -0.23
CA VAL A 92 -4.09 9.67 -0.58
C VAL A 92 -3.72 8.56 0.39
N TRP A 93 -4.36 7.40 0.26
CA TRP A 93 -4.20 6.30 1.19
C TRP A 93 -3.81 5.03 0.46
N LEU A 94 -2.71 4.40 0.83
CA LEU A 94 -2.42 3.03 0.42
C LEU A 94 -3.21 2.10 1.33
N VAL A 95 -4.23 1.46 0.78
CA VAL A 95 -5.12 0.54 1.48
C VAL A 95 -4.71 -0.88 1.15
N LEU A 96 -4.52 -1.69 2.20
CA LEU A 96 -4.30 -3.12 2.11
C LEU A 96 -5.64 -3.82 2.35
N THR A 97 -5.98 -4.75 1.48
CA THR A 97 -7.16 -5.59 1.63
C THR A 97 -6.81 -7.06 1.49
N LYS A 98 -7.26 -7.85 2.45
CA LYS A 98 -7.33 -9.30 2.38
C LYS A 98 -8.63 -9.71 3.02
N SER A 99 -9.47 -10.43 2.29
CA SER A 99 -10.78 -10.87 2.77
C SER A 99 -10.64 -11.60 4.11
N GLY A 100 -11.40 -11.18 5.11
CA GLY A 100 -11.43 -11.82 6.44
C GLY A 100 -10.24 -11.54 7.37
N GLU A 101 -9.15 -10.92 6.91
CA GLU A 101 -7.92 -10.78 7.71
C GLU A 101 -7.37 -9.35 7.84
N MET A 102 -7.43 -8.53 6.77
CA MET A 102 -6.73 -7.24 6.73
C MET A 102 -7.59 -6.08 6.22
N VAL A 103 -8.90 -6.22 6.24
CA VAL A 103 -9.84 -5.23 5.67
C VAL A 103 -9.62 -3.85 6.31
N GLY A 104 -9.22 -2.87 5.50
CA GLY A 104 -9.18 -1.45 5.89
C GLY A 104 -7.86 -0.96 6.51
N LYS A 105 -6.79 -1.76 6.53
CA LYS A 105 -5.47 -1.23 6.92
C LYS A 105 -4.99 -0.21 5.89
N SER A 106 -4.67 1.00 6.33
CA SER A 106 -4.37 2.13 5.45
C SER A 106 -3.14 2.89 5.92
N LEU A 107 -2.32 3.33 4.96
CA LEU A 107 -1.15 4.17 5.18
C LEU A 107 -1.35 5.50 4.46
N ALA A 108 -0.96 6.62 5.07
CA ALA A 108 -1.11 7.92 4.41
C ALA A 108 0.04 8.15 3.43
N CYS A 109 -0.29 8.68 2.26
CA CYS A 109 0.65 8.88 1.18
C CYS A 109 0.50 10.30 0.62
N LEU A 110 1.52 11.14 0.80
CA LEU A 110 1.51 12.46 0.18
C LEU A 110 1.87 12.35 -1.30
N VAL A 111 1.00 12.80 -2.19
CA VAL A 111 1.28 12.82 -3.64
C VAL A 111 2.05 14.07 -3.99
N THR A 112 3.27 13.92 -4.52
CA THR A 112 4.10 15.04 -4.95
C THR A 112 4.44 14.95 -6.43
N LYS A 113 4.85 16.08 -7.04
CA LYS A 113 5.38 16.12 -8.41
C LYS A 113 6.89 15.83 -8.48
N ASN A 114 7.58 15.87 -7.35
CA ASN A 114 9.03 15.98 -7.34
C ASN A 114 9.70 14.61 -7.20
N GLY A 115 9.99 14.00 -8.34
CA GLY A 115 11.31 13.42 -8.56
C GLY A 115 12.25 14.56 -8.93
N VAL A 116 12.92 15.13 -7.93
CA VAL A 116 14.15 15.94 -8.09
C VAL A 116 15.17 15.40 -7.12
#